data_AF-A0A257MTK0-F1
#
_entry.id   AF-A0A257MTK0-F1
#
_cell.length_a   1.000
_cell.length_b   1.000
_cell.length_c   1.000
_cell.angle_alpha   90.00
_cell.angle_beta   90.00
_cell.angle_gamma   90.00
#
_symmetry.space_group_name_H-M   'P 1'
#
loop_
_entity.id
_entity.type
_entity.pdbx_description
1 polymer ?
#
loop_
_entity_poly.entity_id
_entity_poly.type
_entity_poly.pdbx_seq_one_letter_code
_entity_poly.pdbx_strand_id
1 'polypeptide(L)'
;MDQAQAVIEKHGLPVPPDEPGIFQNQTLQDIHDRLLAEGLQSDQDALTAAATFEEISIIDLDKEISASQAEDVRTAYQGLLAGSRKHLRSYVSDLEDLGIEYQPRYLDQTEFQKMVKS
;
A
#
# COMPACT_ATOMS: atom_id res chain seq x y z
N MET A 1 3.30 6.97 -8.22
CA MET A 1 4.67 6.75 -8.72
C MET A 1 5.34 8.09 -9.01
N ASP A 2 4.80 8.92 -9.91
CA ASP A 2 5.40 10.20 -10.34
C ASP A 2 5.70 11.20 -9.21
N GLN A 3 4.84 11.27 -8.19
CA GLN A 3 5.04 12.18 -7.05
C GLN A 3 6.26 11.82 -6.19
N ALA A 4 6.51 10.52 -5.97
CA ALA A 4 7.66 10.07 -5.18
C ALA A 4 8.97 10.32 -5.95
N GLN A 5 8.97 10.04 -7.26
CA GLN A 5 10.12 10.31 -8.13
C GLN A 5 10.48 11.81 -8.14
N ALA A 6 9.48 12.69 -8.29
CA ALA A 6 9.70 14.13 -8.27
C ALA A 6 10.35 14.62 -6.96
N VAL A 7 9.98 14.02 -5.82
CA VAL A 7 10.60 14.31 -4.52
C VAL A 7 12.04 13.79 -4.47
N ILE A 8 12.30 12.56 -4.90
CA ILE A 8 13.66 11.98 -4.94
C ILE A 8 14.60 12.87 -5.78
N GLU A 9 14.16 13.27 -6.97
CA GLU A 9 14.91 14.15 -7.87
C GLU A 9 15.17 15.52 -7.25
N LYS A 10 14.14 16.15 -6.65
CA LYS A 10 14.26 17.46 -6.00
C LYS A 10 15.27 17.46 -4.85
N HIS A 11 15.36 16.37 -4.10
CA HIS A 11 16.31 16.21 -2.99
C HIS A 11 17.67 15.66 -3.42
N GLY A 12 17.88 15.39 -4.71
CA GLY A 12 19.15 14.86 -5.25
C GLY A 12 19.49 13.47 -4.71
N LEU A 13 18.48 12.68 -4.35
CA LEU A 13 18.67 11.34 -3.79
C LEU A 13 18.89 10.31 -4.91
N PRO A 14 19.69 9.25 -4.66
CA PRO A 14 19.86 8.17 -5.63
C PRO A 14 18.52 7.43 -5.80
N VAL A 15 18.16 7.19 -7.07
CA VAL A 15 17.00 6.36 -7.41
C VAL A 15 17.42 4.89 -7.26
N PRO A 16 16.69 4.06 -6.49
CA PRO A 16 16.97 2.64 -6.41
C PRO A 16 16.75 1.96 -7.77
N PRO A 17 17.42 0.82 -8.05
CA PRO A 17 17.13 0.04 -9.26
C PRO A 17 15.65 -0.36 -9.34
N ASP A 18 15.09 -0.23 -10.54
CA ASP A 18 13.70 -0.58 -10.84
C ASP A 18 13.66 -1.89 -11.64
N GLU A 19 13.89 -3.00 -10.93
CA GLU A 19 13.75 -4.34 -11.48
C GLU A 19 12.51 -5.01 -10.86
N PRO A 20 11.51 -5.42 -11.67
CA PRO A 20 10.27 -5.98 -11.14
C PRO A 20 10.50 -7.18 -10.22
N GLY A 21 9.98 -7.09 -9.00
CA GLY A 21 10.06 -8.14 -7.99
C GLY A 21 11.41 -8.25 -7.26
N ILE A 22 12.37 -7.36 -7.54
CA ILE A 22 13.68 -7.32 -6.89
C ILE A 22 13.82 -6.04 -6.07
N PHE A 23 13.94 -6.18 -4.76
CA PHE A 23 14.08 -5.07 -3.81
C PHE A 23 15.37 -5.22 -2.99
N GLN A 24 16.15 -4.15 -2.89
CA GLN A 24 17.35 -4.13 -2.03
C GLN A 24 17.01 -4.21 -0.54
N ASN A 25 15.84 -3.71 -0.15
CA ASN A 25 15.36 -3.76 1.22
C ASN A 25 14.75 -5.14 1.49
N GLN A 26 15.35 -5.91 2.40
CA GLN A 26 14.90 -7.28 2.71
C GLN A 26 13.46 -7.33 3.21
N THR A 27 13.01 -6.34 3.99
CA THR A 27 11.61 -6.28 4.44
C THR A 27 10.65 -6.14 3.25
N LEU A 28 10.99 -5.31 2.26
CA LEU A 28 10.17 -5.17 1.05
C LEU A 28 10.20 -6.44 0.20
N GLN A 29 11.36 -7.09 0.09
CA GLN A 29 11.49 -8.37 -0.61
C GLN A 29 10.62 -9.45 0.04
N ASP A 30 10.66 -9.56 1.38
CA ASP A 30 9.88 -10.56 2.12
C ASP A 30 8.36 -10.30 1.99
N ILE A 31 7.93 -9.04 1.98
CA ILE A 31 6.53 -8.66 1.74
C ILE A 31 6.12 -9.05 0.31
N HIS A 32 6.95 -8.71 -0.68
CA HIS A 32 6.70 -9.05 -2.07
C HIS A 32 6.56 -10.57 -2.26
N ASP A 33 7.56 -11.34 -1.84
CA ASP A 33 7.61 -12.79 -2.09
C ASP A 33 6.43 -13.50 -1.41
N ARG A 34 6.08 -13.08 -0.20
CA ARG A 34 4.93 -13.63 0.53
C ARG A 34 3.61 -13.29 -0.16
N LEU A 35 3.35 -12.03 -0.46
CA LEU A 35 2.08 -11.60 -1.06
C LEU A 35 1.92 -12.12 -2.49
N LEU A 36 3.02 -12.25 -3.24
CA LEU A 36 3.01 -12.89 -4.55
C LEU A 36 2.65 -14.37 -4.45
N ALA A 37 3.28 -15.12 -3.53
CA ALA A 37 2.98 -16.53 -3.33
C ALA A 37 1.52 -16.76 -2.89
N GLU A 38 0.99 -15.90 -2.01
CA GLU A 38 -0.42 -15.89 -1.62
C GLU A 38 -1.32 -15.58 -2.83
N GLY A 39 -1.05 -14.48 -3.55
CA GLY A 39 -1.90 -14.02 -4.65
C GLY A 39 -1.94 -14.96 -5.86
N LEU A 40 -0.92 -15.80 -6.06
CA LEU A 40 -0.89 -16.78 -7.14
C LEU A 40 -1.79 -18.01 -6.91
N GLN A 41 -2.42 -18.14 -5.74
CA GLN A 41 -3.27 -19.29 -5.43
C GLN A 41 -4.64 -19.23 -6.13
N SER A 42 -5.26 -18.04 -6.20
CA SER A 42 -6.56 -17.83 -6.83
C SER A 42 -6.87 -16.35 -7.04
N ASP A 43 -7.91 -16.02 -7.80
CA ASP A 43 -8.40 -14.64 -7.97
C ASP A 43 -8.80 -14.00 -6.63
N GLN A 44 -9.42 -14.78 -5.73
CA GLN A 44 -9.74 -14.35 -4.37
C GLN A 44 -8.47 -14.02 -3.58
N ASP A 45 -7.45 -14.89 -3.65
CA ASP A 45 -6.21 -14.70 -2.92
C ASP A 45 -5.42 -13.51 -3.48
N ALA A 46 -5.48 -13.27 -4.80
CA ALA A 46 -4.89 -12.09 -5.44
C ALA A 46 -5.51 -10.79 -4.93
N LEU A 47 -6.85 -10.70 -4.89
CA LEU A 47 -7.55 -9.54 -4.34
C LEU A 47 -7.27 -9.36 -2.84
N THR A 48 -7.22 -10.47 -2.10
CA THR A 48 -6.91 -10.45 -0.66
C THR A 48 -5.47 -9.96 -0.41
N ALA A 49 -4.50 -10.43 -1.19
CA ALA A 49 -3.10 -9.99 -1.12
C ALA A 49 -2.96 -8.51 -1.49
N ALA A 50 -3.69 -8.03 -2.49
CA ALA A 50 -3.71 -6.62 -2.89
C ALA A 50 -4.31 -5.72 -1.79
N ALA A 51 -5.46 -6.09 -1.21
CA ALA A 51 -6.03 -5.38 -0.07
C ALA A 51 -5.07 -5.37 1.13
N THR A 52 -4.40 -6.49 1.40
CA THR A 52 -3.40 -6.61 2.47
C THR A 52 -2.21 -5.66 2.25
N PHE A 53 -1.73 -5.53 1.00
CA PHE A 53 -0.67 -4.59 0.66
C PHE A 53 -1.06 -3.13 0.90
N GLU A 54 -2.31 -2.77 0.58
CA GLU A 54 -2.79 -1.40 0.81
C GLU A 54 -2.91 -1.08 2.30
N GLU A 55 -3.27 -2.04 3.16
CA GLU A 55 -3.22 -1.85 4.62
C GLU A 55 -1.80 -1.52 5.12
N ILE A 56 -0.79 -2.28 4.67
CA ILE A 56 0.61 -2.04 5.01
C ILE A 56 1.02 -0.64 4.56
N SER A 57 0.69 -0.29 3.30
CA SER A 57 1.01 1.01 2.72
C SER A 57 0.37 2.17 3.49
N ILE A 58 -0.89 2.03 3.91
CA ILE A 58 -1.59 3.03 4.72
C ILE A 58 -0.87 3.26 6.05
N ILE A 59 -0.55 2.19 6.77
CA ILE A 59 0.11 2.26 8.08
C ILE A 59 1.47 2.93 7.97
N ASP A 60 2.28 2.52 6.98
CA ASP A 60 3.60 3.08 6.76
C ASP A 60 3.51 4.55 6.33
N LEU A 61 2.60 4.92 5.42
CA LEU A 61 2.41 6.31 5.00
C LEU A 61 1.94 7.21 6.15
N ASP A 62 0.98 6.77 6.98
CA ASP A 62 0.51 7.55 8.14
C ASP A 62 1.66 7.78 9.15
N LYS A 63 2.52 6.77 9.35
CA LYS A 63 3.74 6.89 10.18
C LYS A 63 4.74 7.88 9.58
N GLU A 64 5.04 7.77 8.29
CA GLU A 64 6.03 8.62 7.62
C GLU A 64 5.56 10.08 7.48
N ILE A 65 4.26 10.31 7.26
CA ILE A 65 3.66 11.66 7.29
C ILE A 65 3.83 12.30 8.68
N SER A 66 3.67 11.52 9.73
CA SER A 66 3.80 11.99 11.12
C SER A 66 5.26 12.27 11.51
N ALA A 67 6.20 11.52 10.97
CA ALA A 67 7.64 11.66 11.26
C ALA A 67 8.32 12.75 10.42
N SER A 68 7.84 13.02 9.21
CA SER A 68 8.49 13.95 8.28
C SER A 68 8.28 15.42 8.64
N GLN A 69 9.32 16.23 8.48
CA GLN A 69 9.28 17.69 8.60
C GLN A 69 9.33 18.40 7.24
N ALA A 70 9.58 17.67 6.16
CA ALA A 70 9.69 18.21 4.81
C ALA A 70 8.28 18.27 4.17
N GLU A 71 7.79 19.47 3.91
CA GLU A 71 6.42 19.70 3.46
C GLU A 71 6.10 19.09 2.08
N ASP A 72 7.09 19.06 1.19
CA ASP A 72 6.98 18.40 -0.10
C ASP A 72 6.88 16.88 0.01
N VAL A 73 7.67 16.26 0.90
CA VAL A 73 7.57 14.83 1.24
C VAL A 73 6.20 14.52 1.82
N ARG A 74 5.72 15.31 2.79
CA ARG A 74 4.40 15.13 3.40
C ARG A 74 3.28 15.23 2.37
N THR A 75 3.35 16.21 1.46
CA THR A 75 2.38 16.40 0.38
C THR A 75 2.33 15.18 -0.54
N ALA A 76 3.49 14.66 -0.96
CA ALA A 76 3.56 13.47 -1.79
C ALA A 76 2.98 12.25 -1.06
N TYR A 77 3.34 12.02 0.21
CA TYR A 77 2.81 10.90 1.00
C TYR A 77 1.31 11.01 1.26
N GLN A 78 0.75 12.21 1.47
CA GLN A 78 -0.69 12.39 1.59
C GLN A 78 -1.43 12.03 0.30
N GLY A 79 -0.86 12.35 -0.86
CA GLY A 79 -1.38 11.93 -2.17
C GLY A 79 -1.37 10.41 -2.32
N LEU A 80 -0.26 9.75 -1.98
CA LEU A 80 -0.15 8.30 -1.98
C LEU A 80 -1.14 7.65 -1.01
N LEU A 81 -1.28 8.19 0.21
CA LEU A 81 -2.20 7.69 1.22
C LEU A 81 -3.65 7.75 0.73
N ALA A 82 -4.06 8.85 0.09
CA ALA A 82 -5.38 8.96 -0.51
C ALA A 82 -5.60 7.89 -1.60
N GLY A 83 -4.56 7.60 -2.40
CA GLY A 83 -4.54 6.52 -3.37
C GLY A 83 -4.73 5.14 -2.73
N SER A 84 -3.91 4.80 -1.73
CA SER A 84 -3.99 3.50 -1.03
C SER A 84 -5.35 3.27 -0.38
N ARG A 85 -5.94 4.30 0.25
CA ARG A 85 -7.31 4.20 0.81
C ARG A 85 -8.35 3.92 -0.27
N LYS A 86 -8.19 4.49 -1.47
CA LYS A 86 -9.07 4.23 -2.62
C LYS A 86 -8.88 2.81 -3.15
N HIS A 87 -7.65 2.34 -3.27
CA HIS A 87 -7.36 0.98 -3.73
C HIS A 87 -7.91 -0.06 -2.75
N LEU A 88 -7.68 0.11 -1.44
CA LEU A 88 -8.24 -0.78 -0.42
C LEU A 88 -9.76 -0.91 -0.56
N ARG A 89 -10.48 0.22 -0.72
CA ARG A 89 -11.93 0.21 -0.99
C ARG A 89 -12.29 -0.58 -2.24
N SER A 90 -11.52 -0.41 -3.33
CA SER A 90 -11.78 -1.13 -4.58
C SER A 90 -11.62 -2.62 -4.40
N TYR A 91 -10.50 -3.08 -3.82
CA TYR A 91 -10.25 -4.51 -3.64
C TYR A 91 -11.25 -5.17 -2.68
N VAL A 92 -11.67 -4.45 -1.62
CA VAL A 92 -12.73 -4.93 -0.72
C VAL A 92 -14.07 -5.02 -1.46
N SER A 93 -14.43 -4.03 -2.27
CA SER A 93 -15.64 -4.08 -3.11
C SER A 93 -15.60 -5.24 -4.10
N ASP A 94 -14.44 -5.49 -4.74
CA ASP A 94 -14.28 -6.59 -5.69
C ASP A 94 -14.44 -7.96 -4.99
N LEU A 95 -13.96 -8.09 -3.74
CA LEU A 95 -14.18 -9.29 -2.92
C LEU A 95 -15.66 -9.43 -2.52
N GLU A 96 -16.32 -8.33 -2.13
CA GLU A 96 -17.75 -8.32 -1.79
C GLU A 96 -18.63 -8.75 -2.98
N ASP A 97 -18.29 -8.32 -4.20
CA ASP A 97 -18.99 -8.72 -5.44
C ASP A 97 -18.85 -10.23 -5.72
N LEU A 98 -17.79 -10.87 -5.23
CA LEU A 98 -17.61 -12.31 -5.24
C LEU A 98 -18.29 -13.03 -4.06
N GLY A 99 -18.97 -12.29 -3.18
CA GLY A 99 -19.60 -12.80 -1.97
C GLY A 99 -18.60 -13.12 -0.84
N ILE A 100 -17.41 -12.53 -0.89
CA ILE A 100 -16.32 -12.78 0.06
C ILE A 100 -16.18 -11.55 0.98
N GLU A 101 -16.29 -11.77 2.29
CA GLU A 101 -16.05 -10.73 3.27
C GLU A 101 -14.54 -10.63 3.57
N TYR A 102 -13.94 -9.47 3.29
CA TYR A 102 -12.56 -9.19 3.67
C TYR A 102 -12.44 -8.83 5.16
N GLN A 103 -11.48 -9.42 5.86
CA GLN A 103 -11.11 -9.05 7.22
C GLN A 103 -9.72 -8.38 7.23
N PRO A 104 -9.56 -7.21 7.85
CA PRO A 104 -8.27 -6.51 7.89
C PRO A 104 -7.23 -7.35 8.64
N ARG A 105 -6.01 -7.37 8.12
CA ARG A 105 -4.90 -8.12 8.72
C ARG A 105 -3.99 -7.24 9.58
N TYR A 106 -3.92 -5.94 9.28
CA TYR A 106 -2.99 -5.01 9.92
C TYR A 106 -3.66 -3.76 10.47
N LEU A 107 -4.67 -3.22 9.79
CA LEU A 107 -5.47 -2.10 10.28
C LEU A 107 -6.35 -2.55 11.45
N ASP A 108 -6.61 -1.64 12.39
CA ASP A 108 -7.64 -1.85 13.39
C ASP A 108 -9.01 -2.03 12.72
N GLN A 109 -9.83 -2.95 13.22
CA GLN A 109 -11.15 -3.25 12.65
C GLN A 109 -12.01 -1.99 12.52
N THR A 110 -11.98 -1.08 13.51
CA THR A 110 -12.78 0.14 13.50
C THR A 110 -12.29 1.13 12.45
N GLU A 111 -10.97 1.27 12.32
CA GLU A 111 -10.36 2.15 11.32
C GLU A 111 -10.60 1.65 9.90
N PHE A 112 -10.40 0.35 9.68
CA PHE A 112 -10.73 -0.33 8.44
C PHE A 112 -12.20 -0.08 8.05
N GLN A 113 -13.13 -0.35 8.96
CA GLN A 113 -14.57 -0.20 8.70
C GLN A 113 -14.98 1.25 8.36
N LYS A 114 -14.33 2.25 8.97
CA LYS A 114 -14.56 3.66 8.60
C LYS A 114 -14.05 3.95 7.19
N MET A 115 -12.89 3.39 6.84
CA MET A 115 -12.22 3.64 5.58
C MET A 115 -12.95 3.03 4.39
N VAL A 116 -13.49 1.81 4.55
CA VAL A 116 -14.20 1.11 3.47
C VAL A 116 -15.61 1.65 3.23
N LYS A 117 -16.22 2.33 4.22
CA LYS A 117 -17.56 2.93 4.12
C LYS A 117 -17.57 4.37 3.61
N SER A 118 -16.39 4.98 3.42
CA SER A 118 -16.23 6.38 2.99
C SER A 118 -16.17 6.52 1.48
#